data_AF-A0AAD7NKK7-F1
#
_entry.id   AF-A0AAD7NKK7-F1
#
_cell.length_a   1.000
_cell.length_b   1.000
_cell.length_c   1.000
_cell.angle_alpha   90.00
_cell.angle_beta   90.00
_cell.angle_gamma   90.00
#
_symmetry.space_group_name_H-M   'P 1'
#
loop_
_entity.id
_entity.type
_entity.pdbx_description
1 polymer ?
#
loop_
_entity_poly.entity_id
_entity_poly.type
_entity_poly.pdbx_seq_one_letter_code
_entity_poly.pdbx_strand_id
1 'polypeptide(L)' 'QIFVLKAKRNSMAPICTLPNELMTRILTTYAIDLNIFELKWAKIMYVCRHWYELALAAQSLWGFIDLV' A
#
# COMPACT_ATOMS: atom_id res chain seq x y z
N GLN A 1 -22.44 -7.94 4.54
CA GLN A 1 -22.28 -7.34 5.89
C GLN A 1 -20.87 -7.56 6.48
N ILE A 2 -20.27 -8.76 6.40
CA ILE A 2 -18.92 -9.05 6.97
C ILE A 2 -17.80 -8.11 6.49
N PHE A 3 -17.79 -7.73 5.20
CA PHE A 3 -16.76 -6.83 4.65
C PHE A 3 -16.75 -5.44 5.29
N VAL A 4 -17.92 -4.90 5.64
CA VAL A 4 -18.05 -3.56 6.26
C VAL A 4 -17.46 -3.57 7.66
N LEU A 5 -17.72 -4.62 8.45
CA LEU A 5 -17.16 -4.78 9.80
C LEU A 5 -15.64 -4.97 9.76
N LYS A 6 -15.13 -5.74 8.80
CA LYS A 6 -13.68 -5.90 8.58
C LYS A 6 -13.03 -4.56 8.20
N ALA A 7 -13.65 -3.80 7.30
CA ALA A 7 -13.16 -2.47 6.93
C ALA A 7 -13.16 -1.51 8.12
N LYS A 8 -14.24 -1.48 8.91
CA LYS A 8 -14.32 -0.66 10.13
C LYS A 8 -13.25 -1.03 11.14
N ARG A 9 -13.07 -2.33 11.42
CA ARG A 9 -12.00 -2.81 12.31
C ARG A 9 -10.62 -2.40 11.79
N ASN A 10 -10.36 -2.56 10.49
CA ASN A 10 -9.08 -2.18 9.90
C ASN A 10 -8.84 -0.67 9.97
N SER A 11 -9.89 0.17 9.88
CA SER A 11 -9.78 1.62 10.07
C SER A 11 -9.41 2.04 11.49
N MET A 12 -9.55 1.15 12.47
CA MET A 12 -9.13 1.38 13.87
C MET A 12 -7.71 0.90 14.14
N ALA A 13 -7.07 0.21 13.20
CA ALA A 13 -5.68 -0.21 13.36
C ALA A 13 -4.76 1.03 13.29
N PRO A 14 -3.78 1.19 14.19
CA PRO A 14 -2.94 2.39 14.24
C PRO A 14 -2.29 2.75 12.90
N ILE A 15 -1.82 1.74 12.16
CA ILE A 15 -1.21 1.94 10.83
C ILE A 15 -2.18 2.53 9.79
N CYS A 16 -3.48 2.22 9.89
CA CYS A 16 -4.51 2.76 9.01
C CYS A 16 -5.04 4.13 9.46
N THR A 17 -4.57 4.64 10.60
CA THR A 17 -4.87 6.00 11.08
C THR A 17 -3.79 7.02 10.72
N LEU A 18 -2.69 6.55 10.13
CA LEU A 18 -1.63 7.41 9.63
C LEU A 18 -2.13 8.29 8.48
N PRO A 19 -1.63 9.52 8.34
CA PRO A 19 -1.82 10.32 7.13
C PRO A 19 -1.41 9.53 5.88
N ASN A 20 -2.15 9.76 4.79
CA ASN A 20 -1.93 9.09 3.50
C ASN A 20 -0.48 9.26 3.01
N GLU A 21 0.13 10.41 3.30
CA GLU A 21 1.52 10.72 2.93
C GLU A 21 2.51 9.82 3.66
N LEU A 22 2.33 9.61 4.97
CA LEU A 22 3.19 8.73 5.76
C LEU A 22 3.02 7.28 5.32
N MET A 23 1.77 6.87 5.10
CA MET A 23 1.48 5.53 4.62
C MET A 23 2.12 5.27 3.24
N THR A 24 2.01 6.23 2.31
CA THR A 24 2.62 6.14 0.98
C THR A 24 4.14 6.04 1.05
N ARG A 25 4.79 6.81 1.96
CA ARG A 25 6.24 6.71 2.19
C ARG A 25 6.63 5.34 2.71
N ILE A 26 5.90 4.78 3.68
CA ILE A 26 6.15 3.43 4.21
C ILE A 26 6.04 2.38 3.08
N LEU A 27 4.96 2.43 2.28
CA LEU A 27 4.76 1.48 1.18
C LEU A 27 5.87 1.61 0.12
N THR A 28 6.30 2.83 -0.19
CA THR A 28 7.37 3.09 -1.16
C THR A 28 8.72 2.59 -0.64
N THR A 29 9.05 2.84 0.63
CA THR A 29 10.27 2.29 1.25
C THR A 29 10.27 0.77 1.23
N TYR A 30 9.15 0.13 1.56
CA TYR A 30 8.99 -1.32 1.48
C TYR A 30 9.17 -1.86 0.06
N ALA A 31 8.62 -1.16 -0.95
CA ALA A 31 8.75 -1.56 -2.34
C ALA A 31 10.19 -1.46 -2.85
N ILE A 32 10.92 -0.42 -2.46
CA ILE A 32 12.35 -0.25 -2.78
C ILE A 32 13.18 -1.40 -2.18
N ASP A 33 12.94 -1.74 -0.91
CA ASP A 33 13.68 -2.79 -0.19
C ASP A 33 13.49 -4.19 -0.84
N LEU A 34 12.32 -4.43 -1.43
CA LEU A 34 11.99 -5.68 -2.12
C LEU A 34 12.33 -5.71 -3.62
N ASN A 35 13.08 -4.72 -4.11
CA ASN A 35 13.26 -4.45 -5.54
C ASN A 35 11.92 -4.06 -6.21
N ILE A 36 11.73 -2.76 -6.39
CA ILE A 36 10.48 -2.18 -6.89
C ILE A 36 10.09 -2.68 -8.29
N PHE A 37 11.07 -3.11 -9.09
CA PHE A 37 10.89 -3.65 -10.44
C PHE A 37 10.27 -5.06 -10.44
N GLU A 38 10.42 -5.84 -9.38
CA GLU A 38 9.96 -7.24 -9.34
C GLU A 38 8.48 -7.40 -8.94
N LEU A 39 7.74 -6.30 -8.70
CA LEU A 39 6.32 -6.25 -8.30
C LEU A 39 5.93 -7.12 -7.08
N LYS A 40 6.88 -7.83 -6.46
CA LYS A 40 6.68 -8.68 -5.27
C LYS A 40 6.09 -7.89 -4.12
N TRP A 41 6.43 -6.60 -4.04
CA TRP A 41 5.91 -5.67 -3.06
C TRP A 41 4.39 -5.44 -3.18
N ALA A 42 3.79 -5.62 -4.36
CA ALA A 42 2.37 -5.37 -4.60
C ALA A 42 1.44 -6.28 -3.78
N LYS A 43 1.98 -7.36 -3.18
CA LYS A 43 1.24 -8.21 -2.23
C LYS A 43 0.67 -7.43 -1.03
N ILE A 44 1.27 -6.29 -0.66
CA ILE A 44 0.74 -5.43 0.41
C ILE A 44 -0.64 -4.85 0.09
N MET A 45 -1.01 -4.77 -1.19
CA MET A 45 -2.33 -4.31 -1.62
C MET A 45 -3.44 -5.27 -1.20
N TYR A 46 -3.12 -6.53 -0.85
CA TYR A 46 -4.10 -7.51 -0.37
C TYR A 46 -4.40 -7.41 1.13
N VAL A 47 -3.70 -6.56 1.89
CA VAL A 47 -3.89 -6.42 3.35
C VAL A 47 -5.29 -5.88 3.67
N CYS A 48 -5.67 -4.76 3.06
CA CYS A 48 -7.02 -4.24 3.12
C CYS A 48 -7.30 -3.24 2.01
N ARG A 49 -8.57 -2.88 1.85
CA ARG A 49 -9.03 -1.93 0.84
C ARG A 49 -8.31 -0.57 0.91
N HIS A 50 -8.06 -0.05 2.11
CA HIS A 50 -7.37 1.23 2.28
C HIS A 50 -5.92 1.19 1.76
N TRP A 51 -5.21 0.08 1.98
CA TRP A 51 -3.85 -0.11 1.49
C TRP A 51 -3.82 -0.26 -0.04
N TYR A 52 -4.80 -0.99 -0.59
CA TYR A 52 -4.99 -1.09 -2.03
C TYR A 52 -5.18 0.29 -2.68
N GLU A 53 -6.12 1.09 -2.15
CA GLU A 53 -6.45 2.42 -2.68
C GLU A 53 -5.25 3.37 -2.61
N LEU A 54 -4.50 3.35 -1.50
CA LEU A 54 -3.29 4.17 -1.35
C LEU A 54 -2.16 3.75 -2.29
N ALA A 55 -1.85 2.45 -2.35
CA ALA A 55 -0.79 1.95 -3.22
C ALA A 55 -1.11 2.22 -4.70
N LEU A 56 -2.39 2.10 -5.10
CA LEU A 56 -2.82 2.40 -6.45
C LEU A 56 -2.68 3.89 -6.79
N ALA A 57 -2.99 4.79 -5.85
CA ALA A 57 -2.89 6.23 -6.03
C ALA A 57 -1.45 6.77 -5.94
N ALA A 58 -0.54 6.03 -5.32
CA ALA A 58 0.85 6.43 -5.13
C ALA A 58 1.67 6.30 -6.42
N GLN A 59 1.77 7.37 -7.20
CA GLN A 59 2.59 7.41 -8.43
C GLN A 59 4.05 7.01 -8.18
N SER A 60 4.60 7.26 -6.99
CA SER A 60 5.95 6.84 -6.60
C SER A 60 6.15 5.33 -6.69
N LEU A 61 5.11 4.51 -6.62
CA LEU A 61 5.23 3.06 -6.72
C LEU A 61 5.26 2.55 -8.16
N TRP A 62 4.70 3.30 -9.10
CA TRP A 62 4.47 2.88 -10.49
C TRP A 62 5.35 3.60 -11.51
N GLY A 63 6.07 4.65 -11.08
CA GLY A 63 6.92 5.47 -11.95
C GLY A 63 8.25 4.81 -12.34
N PHE A 64 8.52 3.58 -11.91
CA PHE A 64 9.76 2.87 -12.20
C PHE A 64 9.57 1.93 -13.38
N ILE A 65 10.31 2.19 -14.47
CA ILE A 65 10.35 1.35 -15.65
C ILE A 65 11.74 0.73 -15.68
N ASP A 66 11.80 -0.60 -15.72
CA ASP A 66 13.07 -1.30 -15.95
C ASP A 66 13.40 -1.20 -17.44
N LEU A 67 14.52 -0.55 -17.78
CA LEU A 67 15.03 -0.40 -19.14
C LEU A 67 16.04 -1.53 -19.39
N VAL A 68 15.53 -2.76 -19.49
CA VAL A 68 16.31 -3.93 -19.94
C VAL A 68 16.19 -4.06 -21.45
#